data_AF-A0A357AIA9-F1
#
_entry.id   AF-A0A357AIA9-F1
#
_cell.length_a   1.000
_cell.length_b   1.000
_cell.length_c   1.000
_cell.angle_alpha   90.00
_cell.angle_beta   90.00
_cell.angle_gamma   90.00
#
_symmetry.space_group_name_H-M   'P 1'
#
loop_
_entity.id
_entity.type
_entity.pdbx_description
1 polymer ?
#
loop_
_entity_poly.entity_id
_entity_poly.type
_entity_poly.pdbx_seq_one_letter_code
_entity_poly.pdbx_strand_id
1 'polypeptide(L)'
;MDLTSYDYSVIFDVLLAPLVAKVLHLLGILAMILLAFLAYCVLKYRINPFGMTVEKLRNLKIRFRSFDFIRWLIIDAIDAKKNGVSFNEYGFTVYCGRQGAGKTVSMIDYLNRMRRKFPKCIIVTNFWYQYADRTMESWQDFMDIRNGEDGVIFAIDEIHSEYSNAAWKDFPEALLSEISQQRKQRVKIVATSQVYSRIVKQIREQCFSVVQCKTWAGRWTHCREYDAYEYEQYSTSGKKDEKLRSFRRWSFVQSPELRQSFDTYEKIERLRKMEFVPRHER
;
A
#
# COMPACT_ATOMS: atom_id res chain seq x y z
N MET A 1 24.50 35.16 -39.66
CA MET A 1 23.57 36.26 -39.37
C MET A 1 22.30 35.59 -38.89
N ASP A 2 22.05 35.71 -37.60
CA ASP A 2 21.25 34.78 -36.80
C ASP A 2 19.77 34.75 -37.18
N LEU A 3 19.28 33.54 -37.49
CA LEU A 3 17.86 33.23 -37.73
C LEU A 3 17.17 32.69 -36.46
N THR A 4 17.79 32.83 -35.29
CA THR A 4 17.38 32.18 -34.04
C THR A 4 16.56 33.06 -33.09
N SER A 5 16.24 34.31 -33.47
CA SER A 5 15.46 35.24 -32.64
C SER A 5 14.04 35.48 -33.17
N TYR A 6 13.44 34.51 -33.87
CA TYR A 6 12.02 34.56 -34.22
C TYR A 6 11.17 34.41 -32.95
N ASP A 7 10.90 35.55 -32.34
CA ASP A 7 9.62 35.98 -31.77
C ASP A 7 8.81 34.99 -30.91
N TYR A 8 9.50 34.23 -30.05
CA TYR A 8 8.86 33.52 -28.95
C TYR A 8 8.07 34.47 -28.02
N SER A 9 8.50 35.74 -27.93
CA SER A 9 7.77 36.83 -27.27
C SER A 9 6.40 37.07 -27.88
N VAL A 10 6.31 37.21 -29.20
CA VAL A 10 5.05 37.51 -29.90
C VAL A 10 4.09 36.33 -29.87
N ILE A 11 4.58 35.09 -29.99
CA ILE A 11 3.74 33.89 -29.84
C ILE A 11 3.19 33.76 -28.40
N PHE A 12 4.03 34.07 -27.40
CA PHE A 12 3.63 34.06 -26.00
C PHE A 12 2.55 35.12 -25.70
N ASP A 13 2.74 36.35 -26.18
CA ASP A 13 1.83 37.47 -25.91
C ASP A 13 0.51 37.37 -26.69
N VAL A 14 0.52 36.86 -27.93
CA VAL A 14 -0.68 36.82 -28.78
C VAL A 14 -1.55 35.59 -28.52
N LEU A 15 -0.96 34.44 -28.19
CA LEU A 15 -1.70 33.18 -28.04
C LEU A 15 -1.75 32.68 -26.58
N LEU A 16 -0.65 32.74 -25.85
CA LEU A 16 -0.57 32.16 -24.51
C LEU A 16 -1.18 33.07 -23.44
N ALA A 17 -0.91 34.38 -23.50
CA ALA A 17 -1.43 35.36 -22.55
C ALA A 17 -2.98 35.40 -22.47
N PRO A 18 -3.74 35.47 -23.57
CA PRO A 18 -5.21 35.45 -23.49
C PRO A 18 -5.77 34.10 -23.03
N LEU A 19 -5.08 32.99 -23.31
CA LEU A 19 -5.46 31.67 -22.81
C LEU A 19 -5.28 31.59 -21.29
N VAL A 20 -4.13 32.03 -20.78
CA VAL A 20 -3.82 32.07 -19.35
C VAL A 20 -4.80 32.99 -18.62
N ALA A 21 -5.11 34.17 -19.19
CA ALA A 21 -6.10 35.08 -18.63
C ALA A 21 -7.51 34.47 -18.55
N LYS A 22 -7.95 33.73 -19.59
CA LYS A 22 -9.23 32.99 -19.57
C LYS A 22 -9.25 31.90 -18.51
N VAL A 23 -8.16 31.14 -18.36
CA VAL A 23 -8.03 30.11 -17.32
C VAL A 23 -8.10 30.73 -15.92
N LEU A 24 -7.38 31.83 -15.69
CA LEU A 24 -7.42 32.57 -14.42
C LEU A 24 -8.82 33.12 -14.11
N HIS A 25 -9.51 33.68 -15.11
CA HIS A 25 -10.90 34.11 -14.96
C HIS A 25 -11.84 32.96 -14.62
N LEU A 26 -11.71 31.81 -15.29
CA LEU A 26 -12.53 30.63 -15.02
C LEU A 26 -12.29 30.10 -13.60
N LEU A 27 -11.03 30.06 -13.17
CA LEU A 27 -10.65 29.70 -11.80
C LEU A 27 -11.22 30.69 -10.78
N GLY A 28 -11.21 31.99 -11.08
CA GLY A 28 -11.80 33.04 -10.25
C GLY A 28 -13.31 32.90 -10.10
N ILE A 29 -14.03 32.62 -11.19
CA ILE A 29 -15.48 32.35 -11.15
C ILE A 29 -15.77 31.09 -10.32
N LEU A 30 -14.99 30.03 -10.51
CA LEU A 30 -15.15 28.79 -9.74
C LEU A 30 -14.92 29.02 -8.23
N ALA A 31 -13.91 29.82 -7.88
CA ALA A 31 -13.60 30.21 -6.51
C ALA A 31 -14.72 31.07 -5.90
N MET A 32 -15.30 31.99 -6.67
CA MET A 32 -16.45 32.79 -6.25
C MET A 32 -17.70 31.95 -6.00
N ILE A 33 -17.99 30.97 -6.87
CA ILE A 33 -19.08 30.02 -6.69
C ILE A 33 -18.83 29.18 -5.42
N LEU A 34 -17.59 28.72 -5.21
CA LEU A 34 -17.21 27.97 -4.00
C LEU A 34 -17.38 28.83 -2.72
N LEU A 35 -16.95 30.09 -2.75
CA LEU A 35 -17.11 31.02 -1.63
C LEU A 35 -18.58 31.33 -1.34
N ALA A 36 -19.38 31.61 -2.37
CA ALA A 36 -20.82 31.82 -2.22
C ALA A 36 -21.52 30.56 -1.69
N PHE A 37 -21.10 29.38 -2.14
CA PHE A 37 -21.58 28.10 -1.66
C PHE A 37 -21.22 27.87 -0.18
N LEU A 38 -19.98 28.16 0.22
CA LEU A 38 -19.55 28.10 1.62
C LEU A 38 -20.29 29.11 2.50
N ALA A 39 -20.48 30.34 2.02
CA ALA A 39 -21.25 31.37 2.73
C ALA A 39 -22.72 30.97 2.90
N TYR A 40 -23.35 30.41 1.85
CA TYR A 40 -24.70 29.84 1.94
C TYR A 40 -24.78 28.73 2.98
N CYS A 41 -23.76 27.88 3.10
CA CYS A 41 -23.71 26.84 4.13
C CYS A 41 -23.66 27.45 5.54
N VAL A 42 -22.77 28.42 5.73
CA VAL A 42 -22.59 29.12 7.00
C VAL A 42 -23.90 29.77 7.44
N LEU A 43 -24.59 30.46 6.51
CA LEU A 43 -25.86 31.13 6.77
C LEU A 43 -27.02 30.14 7.00
N LYS A 44 -27.19 29.15 6.12
CA LYS A 44 -28.30 28.20 6.17
C LYS A 44 -28.25 27.29 7.40
N TYR A 45 -27.05 26.83 7.76
CA TYR A 45 -26.85 25.93 8.89
C TYR A 45 -26.42 26.67 10.16
N ARG A 46 -26.43 28.01 10.15
CA ARG A 46 -26.01 28.90 11.27
C ARG A 46 -24.68 28.46 11.89
N ILE A 47 -23.75 28.06 11.04
CA ILE A 47 -22.43 27.58 11.46
C ILE A 47 -21.62 28.83 11.83
N ASN A 48 -21.21 28.97 13.09
CA ASN A 48 -20.26 30.03 13.45
C ASN A 48 -18.83 29.54 13.19
N PRO A 49 -18.13 30.06 12.16
CA PRO A 49 -16.79 29.58 11.79
C PRO A 49 -15.75 29.75 12.90
N PHE A 50 -15.95 30.68 13.84
CA PHE A 50 -15.02 30.98 14.93
C PHE A 50 -15.38 30.30 16.27
N GLY A 51 -16.54 29.61 16.35
CA GLY A 51 -17.03 28.97 17.59
C GLY A 51 -17.51 27.53 17.41
N MET A 52 -17.14 26.90 16.29
CA MET A 52 -17.47 25.51 15.99
C MET A 52 -16.66 24.55 16.85
N THR A 53 -17.36 23.81 17.72
CA THR A 53 -16.80 22.63 18.39
C THR A 53 -17.15 21.36 17.61
N VAL A 54 -16.31 20.33 17.70
CA VAL A 54 -16.53 19.03 17.04
C VAL A 54 -17.89 18.43 17.42
N GLU A 55 -18.32 18.59 18.66
CA GLU A 55 -19.59 18.10 19.16
C GLU A 55 -20.81 18.80 18.52
N LYS A 56 -20.73 20.11 18.28
CA LYS A 56 -21.75 20.85 17.53
C LYS A 56 -21.79 20.39 16.06
N LEU A 57 -20.63 20.13 15.45
CA LEU A 57 -20.55 19.58 14.09
C LEU A 57 -21.18 18.18 14.00
N ARG A 58 -20.97 17.29 14.97
CA ARG A 58 -21.59 15.96 15.00
C ARG A 58 -23.12 16.02 15.09
N ASN A 59 -23.65 16.97 15.84
CA ASN A 59 -25.09 17.14 16.09
C ASN A 59 -25.84 17.90 14.99
N LEU A 60 -25.15 18.46 13.99
CA LEU A 60 -25.78 19.12 12.85
C LEU A 60 -26.49 18.10 11.94
N LYS A 61 -27.82 18.25 11.79
CA LYS A 61 -28.62 17.48 10.84
C LYS A 61 -28.62 18.17 9.47
N ILE A 62 -27.69 17.78 8.59
CA ILE A 62 -27.61 18.32 7.24
C ILE A 62 -28.39 17.44 6.25
N ARG A 63 -29.40 18.03 5.57
CA ARG A 63 -30.26 17.31 4.61
C ARG A 63 -29.56 16.97 3.28
N PHE A 64 -28.54 17.72 2.87
CA PHE A 64 -27.91 17.56 1.55
C PHE A 64 -26.67 16.67 1.63
N ARG A 65 -26.59 15.63 0.78
CA ARG A 65 -25.54 14.60 0.85
C ARG A 65 -24.11 15.15 0.75
N SER A 66 -23.86 16.10 -0.15
CA SER A 66 -22.52 16.66 -0.33
C SER A 66 -22.05 17.47 0.89
N PHE A 67 -22.97 18.18 1.57
CA PHE A 67 -22.65 18.93 2.78
C PHE A 67 -22.45 18.01 3.97
N ASP A 68 -23.26 16.95 4.08
CA ASP A 68 -23.07 15.95 5.11
C ASP A 68 -21.73 15.21 4.92
N PHE A 69 -21.34 14.92 3.68
CA PHE A 69 -20.03 14.38 3.34
C PHE A 69 -18.88 15.31 3.75
N ILE A 70 -18.95 16.60 3.39
CA ILE A 70 -17.91 17.58 3.80
C ILE A 70 -17.84 17.70 5.32
N ARG A 71 -18.98 17.73 6.01
CA ARG A 71 -19.06 17.76 7.47
C ARG A 71 -18.32 16.58 8.09
N TRP A 72 -18.60 15.36 7.64
CA TRP A 72 -17.91 14.16 8.13
C TRP A 72 -16.42 14.16 7.77
N LEU A 73 -16.03 14.60 6.57
CA LEU A 73 -14.62 14.73 6.18
C LEU A 73 -13.84 15.67 7.10
N ILE A 74 -14.46 16.80 7.50
CA ILE A 74 -13.88 17.75 8.47
C ILE A 74 -13.75 17.11 9.85
N ILE A 75 -14.79 16.39 10.32
CA ILE A 75 -14.77 15.69 11.60
C ILE A 75 -13.65 14.65 11.63
N ASP A 76 -13.56 13.81 10.60
CA ASP A 76 -12.53 12.77 10.47
C ASP A 76 -11.12 13.38 10.46
N ALA A 77 -10.92 14.52 9.77
CA ALA A 77 -9.64 15.24 9.75
C ALA A 77 -9.26 15.81 11.14
N ILE A 78 -10.23 16.35 11.88
CA ILE A 78 -9.99 16.87 13.25
C ILE A 78 -9.68 15.71 14.21
N ASP A 79 -10.44 14.61 14.14
CA ASP A 79 -10.21 13.42 14.95
C ASP A 79 -8.84 12.80 14.66
N ALA A 80 -8.46 12.69 13.38
CA ALA A 80 -7.14 12.19 12.98
C ALA A 80 -6.00 13.06 13.52
N LYS A 81 -6.17 14.38 13.54
CA LYS A 81 -5.19 15.30 14.13
C LYS A 81 -5.09 15.16 15.65
N LYS A 82 -6.21 14.86 16.33
CA LYS A 82 -6.26 14.72 17.79
C LYS A 82 -5.74 13.37 18.29
N ASN A 83 -6.07 12.29 17.58
CA ASN A 83 -5.76 10.92 17.98
C ASN A 83 -4.43 10.40 17.40
N GLY A 84 -3.81 11.16 16.49
CA GLY A 84 -2.57 10.77 15.82
C GLY A 84 -2.82 9.83 14.63
N VAL A 85 -1.73 9.38 14.02
CA VAL A 85 -1.78 8.49 12.85
C VAL A 85 -2.00 7.06 13.35
N SER A 86 -3.25 6.61 13.33
CA SER A 86 -3.61 5.23 13.63
C SER A 86 -3.22 4.28 12.49
N PHE A 87 -2.89 3.04 12.83
CA PHE A 87 -2.52 2.05 11.83
C PHE A 87 -3.70 1.74 10.91
N ASN A 88 -3.52 2.05 9.63
CA ASN A 88 -4.57 1.94 8.62
C ASN A 88 -4.16 1.07 7.42
N GLU A 89 -3.06 0.34 7.54
CA GLU A 89 -2.62 -0.61 6.53
C GLU A 89 -3.39 -1.93 6.70
N TYR A 90 -3.80 -2.54 5.59
CA TYR A 90 -4.50 -3.81 5.60
C TYR A 90 -4.33 -4.54 4.27
N GLY A 91 -4.86 -5.75 4.18
CA GLY A 91 -4.87 -6.54 2.96
C GLY A 91 -3.57 -7.31 2.77
N PHE A 92 -3.62 -8.28 1.87
CA PHE A 92 -2.46 -9.08 1.52
C PHE A 92 -1.79 -8.55 0.23
N THR A 93 -0.55 -8.09 0.33
CA THR A 93 0.27 -7.67 -0.82
C THR A 93 1.41 -8.66 -1.11
N VAL A 94 1.57 -9.05 -2.37
CA VAL A 94 2.64 -9.97 -2.79
C VAL A 94 3.66 -9.26 -3.69
N TYR A 95 4.93 -9.31 -3.32
CA TYR A 95 6.06 -8.83 -4.10
C TYR A 95 6.58 -9.94 -5.02
N CYS A 96 6.39 -9.75 -6.33
CA CYS A 96 6.70 -10.72 -7.38
C CYS A 96 7.91 -10.31 -8.22
N GLY A 97 8.71 -11.29 -8.65
CA GLY A 97 9.81 -11.08 -9.59
C GLY A 97 10.77 -12.26 -9.65
N ARG A 98 11.45 -12.43 -10.80
CA ARG A 98 12.50 -13.45 -10.97
C ARG A 98 13.58 -13.29 -9.89
N GLN A 99 14.36 -14.34 -9.67
CA GLN A 99 15.51 -14.27 -8.77
C GLN A 99 16.42 -13.07 -9.14
N GLY A 100 16.84 -12.31 -8.13
CA GLY A 100 17.61 -11.07 -8.32
C GLY A 100 16.77 -9.84 -8.71
N ALA A 101 15.45 -9.95 -8.89
CA ALA A 101 14.61 -8.81 -9.27
C ALA A 101 14.36 -7.80 -8.13
N GLY A 102 14.78 -8.12 -6.90
CA GLY A 102 14.67 -7.23 -5.74
C GLY A 102 13.39 -7.35 -4.92
N LYS A 103 12.63 -8.45 -5.05
CA LYS A 103 11.36 -8.67 -4.33
C LYS A 103 11.48 -8.56 -2.80
N THR A 104 12.47 -9.23 -2.21
CA THR A 104 12.73 -9.20 -0.76
C THR A 104 13.15 -7.81 -0.33
N VAL A 105 14.11 -7.20 -1.01
CA VAL A 105 14.55 -5.83 -0.70
C VAL A 105 13.41 -4.81 -0.80
N SER A 106 12.50 -4.95 -1.77
CA SER A 106 11.30 -4.11 -1.89
C SER A 106 10.32 -4.29 -0.73
N MET A 107 10.16 -5.52 -0.25
CA MET A 107 9.37 -5.80 0.95
C MET A 107 10.02 -5.17 2.19
N ILE A 108 11.34 -5.26 2.33
CA ILE A 108 12.08 -4.63 3.44
C ILE A 108 12.00 -3.10 3.39
N ASP A 109 12.12 -2.51 2.20
CA ASP A 109 11.90 -1.06 2.02
C ASP A 109 10.49 -0.65 2.50
N TYR A 110 9.48 -1.47 2.21
CA TYR A 110 8.13 -1.27 2.74
C TYR A 110 8.09 -1.35 4.27
N LEU A 111 8.67 -2.39 4.89
CA LEU A 111 8.72 -2.52 6.35
C LEU A 111 9.41 -1.32 7.01
N ASN A 112 10.55 -0.88 6.47
CA ASN A 112 11.28 0.31 6.94
C ASN A 112 10.45 1.59 6.83
N ARG A 113 9.64 1.74 5.78
CA ARG A 113 8.69 2.85 5.66
C ARG A 113 7.56 2.76 6.68
N MET A 114 7.03 1.55 6.90
CA MET A 114 5.94 1.34 7.85
C MET A 114 6.39 1.60 9.28
N ARG A 115 7.57 1.12 9.69
CA ARG A 115 8.14 1.41 11.01
C ARG A 115 8.30 2.92 11.26
N ARG A 116 8.72 3.69 10.24
CA ARG A 116 8.82 5.16 10.37
C ARG A 116 7.45 5.83 10.46
N LYS A 117 6.46 5.33 9.73
CA LYS A 117 5.10 5.88 9.70
C LYS A 117 4.27 5.48 10.92
N PHE A 118 4.47 4.28 11.43
CA PHE A 118 3.76 3.64 12.54
C PHE A 118 4.79 3.02 13.51
N PRO A 119 5.46 3.84 14.34
CA PRO A 119 6.54 3.36 15.20
C PRO A 119 6.10 2.37 16.29
N LYS A 120 4.78 2.25 16.53
CA LYS A 120 4.19 1.32 17.49
C LYS A 120 3.67 0.02 16.85
N CYS A 121 3.71 -0.11 15.52
CA CYS A 121 3.25 -1.33 14.89
C CYS A 121 4.22 -2.49 15.18
N ILE A 122 3.66 -3.69 15.36
CA ILE A 122 4.46 -4.91 15.55
C ILE A 122 4.76 -5.51 14.17
N ILE A 123 6.03 -5.77 13.89
CA ILE A 123 6.50 -6.45 12.68
C ILE A 123 6.91 -7.88 13.03
N VAL A 124 6.27 -8.86 12.39
CA VAL A 124 6.52 -10.29 12.56
C VAL A 124 7.08 -10.86 11.25
N THR A 125 8.21 -11.58 11.30
CA THR A 125 8.86 -12.13 10.10
C THR A 125 9.22 -13.61 10.22
N ASN A 126 9.16 -14.39 9.13
CA ASN A 126 9.66 -15.77 9.09
C ASN A 126 11.15 -15.88 8.72
N PHE A 127 11.81 -14.74 8.52
CA PHE A 127 13.22 -14.61 8.17
C PHE A 127 13.86 -13.53 9.05
N TRP A 128 15.19 -13.51 9.12
CA TRP A 128 15.88 -12.51 9.92
C TRP A 128 15.78 -11.12 9.29
N TYR A 129 15.27 -10.20 10.09
CA TYR A 129 15.14 -8.80 9.78
C TYR A 129 15.54 -8.02 11.03
N GLN A 130 16.50 -7.11 10.89
CA GLN A 130 17.10 -6.36 12.00
C GLN A 130 16.07 -5.64 12.88
N TYR A 131 14.95 -5.22 12.29
CA TYR A 131 13.91 -4.45 12.96
C TYR A 131 12.61 -5.23 13.17
N ALA A 132 12.65 -6.57 13.10
CA ALA A 132 11.52 -7.41 13.49
C ALA A 132 11.31 -7.36 15.00
N ASP A 133 10.06 -7.30 15.43
CA ASP A 133 9.70 -7.36 16.85
C ASP A 133 9.50 -8.81 17.31
N ARG A 134 9.10 -9.70 16.40
CA ARG A 134 8.89 -11.13 16.66
C ARG A 134 9.29 -11.98 15.47
N THR A 135 9.74 -13.20 15.75
CA THR A 135 9.91 -14.24 14.73
C THR A 135 8.62 -15.02 14.62
N MET A 136 8.20 -15.32 13.39
CA MET A 136 7.06 -16.17 13.10
C MET A 136 7.46 -17.64 13.32
N GLU A 137 6.76 -18.33 14.22
CA GLU A 137 6.98 -19.75 14.51
C GLU A 137 5.97 -20.62 13.77
N SER A 138 4.74 -20.15 13.64
CA SER A 138 3.67 -20.90 12.99
C SER A 138 2.63 -19.99 12.32
N TRP A 139 1.75 -20.58 11.52
CA TRP A 139 0.60 -19.86 10.97
C TRP A 139 -0.44 -19.48 12.04
N GLN A 140 -0.39 -20.08 13.24
CA GLN A 140 -1.27 -19.72 14.35
C GLN A 140 -0.96 -18.31 14.88
N ASP A 141 0.26 -17.82 14.67
CA ASP A 141 0.68 -16.46 15.02
C ASP A 141 -0.19 -15.39 14.36
N PHE A 142 -0.77 -15.70 13.19
CA PHE A 142 -1.75 -14.83 12.54
C PHE A 142 -3.05 -14.66 13.32
N MET A 143 -3.39 -15.57 14.23
CA MET A 143 -4.55 -15.49 15.13
C MET A 143 -4.17 -14.85 16.46
N ASP A 144 -2.99 -15.19 16.99
CA ASP A 144 -2.62 -14.85 18.36
C ASP A 144 -1.95 -13.48 18.50
N ILE A 145 -1.18 -13.05 17.50
CA ILE A 145 -0.45 -11.78 17.58
C ILE A 145 -1.39 -10.64 17.16
N ARG A 146 -1.80 -9.85 18.14
CA ARG A 146 -2.63 -8.65 17.95
C ARG A 146 -1.99 -7.45 18.66
N ASN A 147 -2.17 -6.26 18.09
CA ASN A 147 -1.62 -5.00 18.61
C ASN A 147 -2.68 -3.89 18.65
N GLY A 148 -3.94 -4.27 18.86
CA GLY A 148 -5.08 -3.36 18.95
C GLY A 148 -5.10 -2.31 17.84
N GLU A 149 -5.01 -1.05 18.24
CA GLU A 149 -5.08 0.10 17.33
C GLU A 149 -3.80 0.39 16.54
N ASP A 150 -2.65 -0.06 17.06
CA ASP A 150 -1.32 0.19 16.51
C ASP A 150 -0.94 -0.84 15.42
N GLY A 151 -1.72 -1.92 15.30
CA GLY A 151 -1.69 -2.85 14.16
C GLY A 151 -0.46 -3.76 14.08
N VAL A 152 -0.55 -4.77 13.21
CA VAL A 152 0.48 -5.81 13.03
C VAL A 152 0.78 -5.98 11.53
N ILE A 153 2.06 -6.11 11.21
CA ILE A 153 2.54 -6.47 9.86
C ILE A 153 3.22 -7.83 9.92
N PHE A 154 2.70 -8.79 9.17
CA PHE A 154 3.36 -10.07 8.91
C PHE A 154 4.11 -10.01 7.59
N ALA A 155 5.41 -10.31 7.62
CA ALA A 155 6.27 -10.33 6.45
C ALA A 155 6.81 -11.74 6.19
N ILE A 156 6.42 -12.33 5.06
CA ILE A 156 6.77 -13.71 4.69
C ILE A 156 7.67 -13.73 3.46
N ASP A 157 8.92 -14.17 3.59
CA ASP A 157 9.81 -14.35 2.45
C ASP A 157 9.66 -15.75 1.82
N GLU A 158 9.55 -15.77 0.50
CA GLU A 158 9.32 -16.94 -0.36
C GLU A 158 8.13 -17.79 0.12
N ILE A 159 6.93 -17.20 0.15
CA ILE A 159 5.71 -17.83 0.71
C ILE A 159 5.38 -19.21 0.12
N HIS A 160 5.75 -19.46 -1.13
CA HIS A 160 5.54 -20.75 -1.79
C HIS A 160 6.36 -21.89 -1.15
N SER A 161 7.50 -21.57 -0.53
CA SER A 161 8.36 -22.55 0.15
C SER A 161 7.78 -22.94 1.52
N GLU A 162 7.29 -21.98 2.29
CA GLU A 162 6.62 -22.22 3.58
C GLU A 162 5.38 -23.11 3.43
N TYR A 163 4.73 -23.03 2.28
CA TYR A 163 3.53 -23.80 1.96
C TYR A 163 3.82 -25.29 1.66
N SER A 164 5.05 -25.64 1.27
CA SER A 164 5.41 -27.00 0.85
C SER A 164 5.82 -27.93 2.00
N ASN A 165 6.04 -27.37 3.20
CA ASN A 165 6.22 -28.18 4.41
C ASN A 165 4.87 -28.79 4.80
N ALA A 166 4.87 -30.03 5.30
CA ALA A 166 3.69 -30.87 5.56
C ALA A 166 2.61 -30.30 6.53
N ALA A 167 2.70 -29.02 6.90
CA ALA A 167 1.78 -28.24 7.72
C ALA A 167 0.46 -27.85 7.01
N TRP A 168 0.21 -28.32 5.78
CA TRP A 168 -1.03 -28.07 5.03
C TRP A 168 -2.30 -28.57 5.73
N LYS A 169 -2.21 -29.61 6.57
CA LYS A 169 -3.38 -30.12 7.32
C LYS A 169 -4.00 -29.08 8.25
N ASP A 170 -3.22 -28.07 8.66
CA ASP A 170 -3.63 -27.00 9.56
C ASP A 170 -3.65 -25.62 8.88
N PHE A 171 -3.74 -25.51 7.54
CA PHE A 171 -4.04 -24.21 6.89
C PHE A 171 -5.54 -23.95 7.08
N PRO A 172 -5.97 -23.39 8.21
CA PRO A 172 -7.32 -23.55 8.65
C PRO A 172 -8.18 -22.59 7.84
N GLU A 173 -9.40 -23.02 7.51
CA GLU A 173 -10.48 -22.16 7.06
C GLU A 173 -10.60 -20.88 7.95
N ALA A 174 -10.21 -21.00 9.23
CA ALA A 174 -10.05 -19.88 10.16
C ALA A 174 -9.04 -18.82 9.69
N LEU A 175 -7.88 -19.18 9.16
CA LEU A 175 -6.90 -18.21 8.64
C LEU A 175 -7.44 -17.48 7.41
N LEU A 176 -8.16 -18.18 6.51
CA LEU A 176 -8.82 -17.53 5.37
C LEU A 176 -9.93 -16.57 5.83
N SER A 177 -10.69 -16.95 6.87
CA SER A 177 -11.67 -16.07 7.51
C SER A 177 -11.00 -14.83 8.14
N GLU A 178 -9.89 -15.01 8.85
CA GLU A 178 -9.11 -13.90 9.42
C GLU A 178 -8.53 -12.99 8.33
N ILE A 179 -8.03 -13.59 7.25
CA ILE A 179 -7.54 -12.86 6.08
C ILE A 179 -8.66 -12.01 5.46
N SER A 180 -9.88 -12.55 5.38
CA SER A 180 -11.04 -11.79 4.92
C SER A 180 -11.45 -10.65 5.86
N GLN A 181 -11.10 -10.74 7.16
CA GLN A 181 -11.43 -9.75 8.19
C GLN A 181 -10.30 -8.76 8.51
N GLN A 182 -9.18 -8.80 7.78
CA GLN A 182 -7.97 -8.00 8.02
C GLN A 182 -8.22 -6.50 8.22
N ARG A 183 -9.17 -5.91 7.48
CA ARG A 183 -9.49 -4.47 7.58
C ARG A 183 -9.98 -4.09 8.98
N LYS A 184 -10.72 -4.97 9.66
CA LYS A 184 -11.24 -4.71 11.01
C LYS A 184 -10.17 -4.93 12.08
N GLN A 185 -9.26 -5.86 11.84
CA GLN A 185 -8.25 -6.27 12.81
C GLN A 185 -6.92 -5.51 12.70
N ARG A 186 -6.79 -4.59 11.73
CA ARG A 186 -5.56 -3.80 11.51
C ARG A 186 -4.33 -4.69 11.28
N VAL A 187 -4.53 -5.76 10.51
CA VAL A 187 -3.49 -6.71 10.13
C VAL A 187 -3.13 -6.50 8.66
N LYS A 188 -1.84 -6.35 8.39
CA LYS A 188 -1.26 -6.30 7.06
C LYS A 188 -0.41 -7.55 6.83
N ILE A 189 -0.57 -8.17 5.66
CA ILE A 189 0.32 -9.24 5.22
C ILE A 189 1.09 -8.76 4.01
N VAL A 190 2.41 -8.93 4.05
CA VAL A 190 3.29 -8.77 2.90
C VAL A 190 4.08 -10.04 2.69
N ALA A 191 4.19 -10.48 1.44
CA ALA A 191 4.96 -11.68 1.13
C ALA A 191 5.76 -11.54 -0.16
N THR A 192 6.74 -12.41 -0.36
CA THR A 192 7.48 -12.50 -1.62
C THR A 192 7.21 -13.82 -2.34
N SER A 193 7.19 -13.76 -3.68
CA SER A 193 7.17 -14.95 -4.53
C SER A 193 7.93 -14.70 -5.84
N GLN A 194 8.47 -15.74 -6.44
CA GLN A 194 9.09 -15.63 -7.76
C GLN A 194 8.07 -15.30 -8.86
N VAL A 195 6.92 -16.00 -8.81
CA VAL A 195 5.83 -15.87 -9.78
C VAL A 195 4.53 -15.94 -8.99
N TYR A 196 3.59 -15.04 -9.28
CA TYR A 196 2.32 -14.97 -8.57
C TYR A 196 1.52 -16.29 -8.65
N SER A 197 1.48 -16.91 -9.84
CA SER A 197 0.78 -18.19 -10.07
C SER A 197 1.34 -19.40 -9.31
N ARG A 198 2.53 -19.30 -8.70
CA ARG A 198 3.08 -20.37 -7.82
C ARG A 198 2.45 -20.40 -6.43
N ILE A 199 1.82 -19.30 -6.04
CA ILE A 199 1.06 -19.23 -4.79
C ILE A 199 -0.25 -19.98 -5.00
N VAL A 200 -0.76 -20.64 -3.97
CA VAL A 200 -2.02 -21.39 -4.09
C VAL A 200 -3.23 -20.49 -4.32
N LYS A 201 -4.23 -21.02 -5.02
CA LYS A 201 -5.37 -20.25 -5.51
C LYS A 201 -6.13 -19.55 -4.38
N GLN A 202 -6.35 -20.22 -3.25
CA GLN A 202 -7.05 -19.69 -2.08
C GLN A 202 -6.39 -18.41 -1.56
N ILE A 203 -5.06 -18.39 -1.52
CA ILE A 203 -4.32 -17.20 -1.09
C ILE A 203 -4.41 -16.08 -2.14
N ARG A 204 -4.31 -16.43 -3.43
CA ARG A 204 -4.39 -15.44 -4.52
C ARG A 204 -5.75 -14.75 -4.57
N GLU A 205 -6.82 -15.49 -4.33
CA GLU A 205 -8.18 -14.94 -4.25
C GLU A 205 -8.36 -13.94 -3.10
N GLN A 206 -7.55 -14.06 -2.04
CA GLN A 206 -7.54 -13.12 -0.91
C GLN A 206 -6.49 -12.01 -1.04
N CYS A 207 -5.66 -12.05 -2.07
CA CYS A 207 -4.63 -11.04 -2.29
C CYS A 207 -5.30 -9.75 -2.76
N PHE A 208 -4.88 -8.62 -2.18
CA PHE A 208 -5.38 -7.30 -2.55
C PHE A 208 -4.54 -6.69 -3.67
N SER A 209 -3.21 -6.80 -3.58
CA SER A 209 -2.32 -6.21 -4.57
C SER A 209 -1.07 -7.03 -4.87
N VAL A 210 -0.61 -6.95 -6.11
CA VAL A 210 0.64 -7.59 -6.57
C VAL A 210 1.63 -6.51 -6.97
N VAL A 211 2.82 -6.55 -6.39
CA VAL A 211 3.92 -5.63 -6.69
C VAL A 211 4.95 -6.32 -7.56
N GLN A 212 5.00 -5.95 -8.83
CA GLN A 212 6.04 -6.41 -9.75
C GLN A 212 7.33 -5.63 -9.51
N CYS A 213 8.38 -6.35 -9.12
CA CYS A 213 9.70 -5.82 -8.87
C CYS A 213 10.63 -6.04 -10.07
N LYS A 214 11.47 -5.05 -10.37
CA LYS A 214 12.58 -5.17 -11.33
C LYS A 214 13.77 -4.34 -10.84
N THR A 215 14.92 -4.96 -10.70
CA THR A 215 16.16 -4.28 -10.32
C THR A 215 17.05 -4.05 -11.54
N TRP A 216 17.54 -2.83 -11.70
CA TRP A 216 18.51 -2.43 -12.71
C TRP A 216 19.88 -2.15 -12.08
N ALA A 217 20.95 -2.48 -12.81
CA ALA A 217 22.35 -2.39 -12.37
C ALA A 217 22.60 -3.01 -10.98
N GLY A 218 21.81 -4.02 -10.62
CA GLY A 218 21.89 -4.68 -9.32
C GLY A 218 21.58 -3.79 -8.11
N ARG A 219 21.16 -2.52 -8.25
CA ARG A 219 20.87 -1.62 -7.11
C ARG A 219 19.63 -0.75 -7.25
N TRP A 220 19.21 -0.38 -8.46
CA TRP A 220 18.05 0.50 -8.63
C TRP A 220 16.80 -0.34 -8.85
N THR A 221 15.93 -0.43 -7.85
CA THR A 221 14.70 -1.22 -7.92
C THR A 221 13.53 -0.37 -8.35
N HIS A 222 12.76 -0.84 -9.33
CA HIS A 222 11.46 -0.32 -9.71
C HIS A 222 10.36 -1.28 -9.29
N CYS A 223 9.31 -0.71 -8.70
CA CYS A 223 8.13 -1.42 -8.24
C CYS A 223 6.89 -0.88 -8.96
N ARG A 224 6.03 -1.79 -9.40
CA ARG A 224 4.70 -1.47 -9.96
C ARG A 224 3.66 -2.30 -9.25
N GLU A 225 2.74 -1.63 -8.58
CA GLU A 225 1.65 -2.27 -7.85
C GLU A 225 0.40 -2.33 -8.73
N TYR A 226 -0.25 -3.48 -8.73
CA TYR A 226 -1.45 -3.80 -9.50
C TYR A 226 -2.52 -4.35 -8.56
N ASP A 227 -3.77 -4.23 -8.98
CA ASP A 227 -4.85 -5.04 -8.41
C ASP A 227 -4.54 -6.52 -8.60
N ALA A 228 -4.68 -7.32 -7.55
CA ALA A 228 -4.34 -8.74 -7.63
C ALA A 228 -5.30 -9.52 -8.55
N TYR A 229 -6.59 -9.19 -8.55
CA TYR A 229 -7.59 -9.84 -9.39
C TYR A 229 -7.34 -9.50 -10.86
N GLU A 230 -7.17 -8.22 -11.20
CA GLU A 230 -6.85 -7.83 -12.58
C GLU A 230 -5.51 -8.42 -13.06
N TYR A 231 -4.50 -8.47 -12.17
CA TYR A 231 -3.19 -9.06 -12.47
C TYR A 231 -3.29 -10.56 -12.78
N GLU A 232 -4.10 -11.32 -12.04
CA GLU A 232 -4.31 -12.75 -12.27
C GLU A 232 -5.00 -13.02 -13.62
N GLN A 233 -6.04 -12.24 -13.93
CA GLN A 233 -6.75 -12.33 -15.21
C GLN A 233 -5.82 -11.99 -16.38
N TYR A 234 -4.99 -10.95 -16.24
CA TYR A 234 -4.00 -10.58 -17.23
C TYR A 234 -2.94 -11.68 -17.44
N SER A 235 -2.43 -12.27 -16.35
CA SER A 235 -1.43 -13.34 -16.43
C SER A 235 -1.96 -14.62 -17.09
N THR A 236 -3.27 -14.86 -17.03
CA THR A 236 -3.90 -16.11 -17.50
C THR A 236 -4.47 -15.97 -18.91
N SER A 237 -5.00 -14.79 -19.28
CA SER A 237 -5.73 -14.56 -20.53
C SER A 237 -4.85 -14.53 -21.79
N GLY A 238 -3.53 -14.39 -21.67
CA GLY A 238 -2.59 -14.36 -22.80
C GLY A 238 -2.74 -13.16 -23.75
N LYS A 239 -3.75 -12.29 -23.54
CA LYS A 239 -4.01 -11.08 -24.32
C LYS A 239 -3.08 -9.96 -23.85
N LYS A 240 -1.93 -9.85 -24.51
CA LYS A 240 -0.91 -8.83 -24.21
C LYS A 240 -1.32 -7.39 -24.59
N ASP A 241 -2.44 -7.23 -25.30
CA ASP A 241 -2.82 -5.94 -25.92
C ASP A 241 -3.53 -4.97 -24.96
N GLU A 242 -4.12 -5.47 -23.87
CA GLU A 242 -4.67 -4.60 -22.82
C GLU A 242 -3.58 -4.22 -21.80
N LYS A 243 -3.29 -2.93 -21.71
CA LYS A 243 -2.31 -2.42 -20.74
C LYS A 243 -2.92 -2.44 -19.34
N LEU A 244 -2.53 -3.43 -18.53
CA LEU A 244 -2.87 -3.47 -17.11
C LEU A 244 -2.45 -2.16 -16.42
N ARG A 245 -3.41 -1.47 -15.80
CA ARG A 245 -3.18 -0.18 -15.14
C ARG A 245 -2.62 -0.43 -13.75
N SER A 246 -1.41 0.08 -13.50
CA SER A 246 -0.82 0.04 -12.16
C SER A 246 -1.48 1.07 -11.25
N PHE A 247 -1.79 0.69 -10.01
CA PHE A 247 -2.22 1.61 -8.95
C PHE A 247 -1.13 2.59 -8.57
N ARG A 248 0.08 2.07 -8.38
CA ARG A 248 1.22 2.85 -7.88
C ARG A 248 2.51 2.40 -8.57
N ARG A 249 3.42 3.36 -8.73
CA ARG A 249 4.77 3.14 -9.24
C ARG A 249 5.74 3.88 -8.35
N TRP A 250 6.82 3.23 -7.97
CA TRP A 250 7.91 3.87 -7.24
C TRP A 250 9.22 3.18 -7.58
N SER A 251 10.32 3.82 -7.22
CA SER A 251 11.64 3.23 -7.31
C SER A 251 12.52 3.72 -6.19
N PHE A 252 13.51 2.93 -5.83
CA PHE A 252 14.46 3.26 -4.78
C PHE A 252 15.82 2.62 -5.08
N VAL A 253 16.86 3.16 -4.48
CA VAL A 253 18.22 2.62 -4.56
C VAL A 253 18.46 1.73 -3.35
N GLN A 254 18.94 0.52 -3.58
CA GLN A 254 19.31 -0.43 -2.54
C GLN A 254 20.64 0.00 -1.89
N SER A 255 20.53 0.68 -0.77
CA SER A 255 21.69 1.07 0.04
C SER A 255 22.31 -0.17 0.73
N PRO A 256 23.60 -0.13 1.11
CA PRO A 256 24.21 -1.20 1.90
C PRO A 256 23.44 -1.50 3.19
N GLU A 257 22.99 -0.45 3.89
CA GLU A 257 22.24 -0.56 5.14
C GLU A 257 20.92 -1.32 4.93
N LEU A 258 20.20 -1.02 3.84
CA LEU A 258 18.96 -1.72 3.49
C LEU A 258 19.18 -3.21 3.21
N ARG A 259 20.34 -3.59 2.67
CA ARG A 259 20.67 -4.98 2.36
C ARG A 259 21.18 -5.75 3.56
N GLN A 260 21.87 -5.07 4.47
CA GLN A 260 22.38 -5.65 5.71
C GLN A 260 21.29 -5.75 6.78
N SER A 261 20.17 -5.04 6.62
CA SER A 261 19.06 -5.11 7.57
C SER A 261 18.26 -6.41 7.48
N PHE A 262 18.55 -7.30 6.54
CA PHE A 262 17.91 -8.61 6.44
C PHE A 262 18.91 -9.66 5.93
N ASP A 263 18.70 -10.91 6.31
CA ASP A 263 19.56 -12.02 5.91
C ASP A 263 18.69 -13.16 5.40
N THR A 264 18.73 -13.34 4.07
CA THR A 264 18.06 -14.47 3.42
C THR A 264 18.91 -15.75 3.52
N TYR A 265 20.22 -15.66 3.79
CA TYR A 265 21.13 -16.80 3.87
C TYR A 265 20.92 -17.63 5.14
N GLU A 266 20.38 -17.07 6.21
CA GLU A 266 20.04 -17.84 7.41
C GLU A 266 19.01 -18.96 7.10
N LYS A 267 18.10 -18.72 6.15
CA LYS A 267 17.16 -19.76 5.67
C LYS A 267 17.90 -20.91 4.96
N ILE A 268 18.98 -20.62 4.24
CA ILE A 268 19.84 -21.64 3.61
C ILE A 268 20.55 -22.47 4.67
N GLU A 269 21.08 -21.84 5.72
CA GLU A 269 21.69 -22.52 6.86
C GLU A 269 20.68 -23.37 7.65
N ARG A 270 19.43 -22.90 7.77
CA ARG A 270 18.34 -23.68 8.40
C ARG A 270 17.93 -24.88 7.55
N LEU A 271 17.84 -24.73 6.23
CA LEU A 271 17.55 -25.82 5.29
C LEU A 271 18.68 -26.85 5.21
N ARG A 272 19.95 -26.42 5.36
CA ARG A 272 21.10 -27.33 5.47
C ARG A 272 21.02 -28.25 6.70
N LYS A 273 20.37 -27.81 7.77
CA LYS A 273 20.18 -28.56 9.02
C LYS A 273 18.96 -29.48 9.01
N MET A 274 18.05 -29.34 8.05
CA MET A 274 16.92 -30.26 7.90
C MET A 274 17.40 -31.53 7.21
N GLU A 275 17.39 -32.66 7.92
CA GLU A 275 17.66 -33.97 7.32
C GLU A 275 16.65 -34.23 6.19
N PHE A 276 17.17 -34.48 4.99
CA PHE A 276 16.32 -34.81 3.85
C PHE A 276 15.69 -36.18 4.08
N VAL A 277 14.40 -36.22 4.41
CA VAL A 277 13.62 -37.46 4.39
C VAL A 277 13.66 -38.02 2.96
N PRO A 278 14.20 -39.22 2.75
CA PRO A 278 14.36 -39.80 1.43
C PRO A 278 13.02 -39.91 0.70
N ARG A 279 13.03 -39.69 -0.62
CA ARG A 279 11.83 -39.73 -1.48
C ARG A 279 11.04 -41.04 -1.45
N HIS A 280 11.61 -42.12 -0.93
CA HIS A 280 10.97 -43.42 -0.84
C HIS A 280 10.12 -43.60 0.43
N GLU A 281 10.16 -42.63 1.36
CA GLU A 281 9.37 -42.63 2.61
C GLU A 281 8.21 -41.61 2.57
N ARG A 282 7.93 -41.00 1.41
CA ARG A 282 6.83 -40.05 1.21
C ARG A 282 5.61 -40.68 0.55
#